data_AF-A0A1F6NW05-F1
#
_entry.id   AF-A0A1F6NW05-F1
#
_cell.length_a   1.000
_cell.length_b   1.000
_cell.length_c   1.000
_cell.angle_alpha   90.00
_cell.angle_beta   90.00
_cell.angle_gamma   90.00
#
_symmetry.space_group_name_H-M   'P 1'
#
loop_
_entity.id
_entity.type
_entity.pdbx_description
1 polymer ?
#
loop_
_entity_poly.entity_id
_entity_poly.type
_entity_poly.pdbx_seq_one_letter_code
_entity_poly.pdbx_strand_id
1 'polypeptide(L)'
;MSEVLATIISSRDIVDRLNAHIKAALSKQVSLNFKNVEFVSRSAAHELLTIKEDWKRKSLSRDKEINFINTNEEVSAMLRVVAANRAVPKTKPIFQAEHVDVRTLLKDLA
;
A
#
# COMPACT_ATOMS: atom_id res chain seq x y z
N MET A 1 -13.46 -28.71 1.24
CA MET A 1 -12.16 -28.01 1.36
C MET A 1 -11.92 -27.26 0.07
N SER A 2 -11.74 -25.95 0.12
CA SER A 2 -11.35 -25.13 -1.03
C SER A 2 -10.44 -24.02 -0.53
N GLU A 3 -9.13 -24.26 -0.61
CA GLU A 3 -8.12 -23.23 -0.43
C GLU A 3 -7.91 -22.55 -1.78
N VAL A 4 -8.48 -21.36 -1.94
CA VAL A 4 -7.98 -20.38 -2.91
C VAL A 4 -7.17 -19.39 -2.10
N LEU A 5 -5.93 -19.75 -1.81
CA LEU A 5 -4.95 -18.82 -1.29
C LEU A 5 -4.58 -17.89 -2.44
N ALA A 6 -4.88 -16.61 -2.29
CA ALA A 6 -4.60 -15.59 -3.29
C ALA A 6 -3.08 -15.51 -3.52
N THR A 7 -2.58 -16.25 -4.52
CA THR A 7 -1.21 -16.18 -5.03
C THR A 7 -0.82 -14.74 -5.40
N ILE A 8 -1.82 -13.91 -5.68
CA ILE A 8 -1.69 -12.50 -6.05
C ILE A 8 -2.62 -11.67 -5.16
N ILE A 9 -2.06 -10.80 -4.30
CA ILE A 9 -2.85 -9.75 -3.63
C ILE A 9 -2.92 -8.55 -4.59
N SER A 10 -3.86 -8.60 -5.53
CA SER A 10 -4.05 -7.56 -6.56
C SER A 10 -5.08 -6.50 -6.18
N SER A 11 -6.09 -6.85 -5.38
CA SER A 11 -7.26 -5.99 -5.14
C SER A 11 -7.28 -5.37 -3.74
N ARG A 12 -7.72 -4.10 -3.70
CA ARG A 12 -8.04 -3.34 -2.48
C ARG A 12 -9.07 -4.07 -1.61
N ASP A 13 -9.99 -4.81 -2.24
CA ASP A 13 -11.06 -5.54 -1.56
C ASP A 13 -10.54 -6.62 -0.61
N ILE A 14 -9.39 -7.23 -0.92
CA ILE A 14 -8.75 -8.23 -0.05
C ILE A 14 -8.23 -7.56 1.23
N VAL A 15 -7.70 -6.35 1.09
CA VAL A 15 -7.12 -5.57 2.17
C VAL A 15 -8.21 -5.03 3.10
N ASP A 16 -9.36 -4.62 2.56
CA ASP A 16 -10.53 -4.21 3.37
C ASP A 16 -11.11 -5.37 4.17
N ARG A 17 -11.26 -6.55 3.54
CA ARG A 17 -11.66 -7.77 4.26
C ARG A 17 -10.66 -8.11 5.36
N LEU A 18 -9.36 -7.99 5.09
CA LEU A 18 -8.32 -8.22 6.09
C LEU A 18 -8.43 -7.26 7.28
N ASN A 19 -8.74 -5.99 7.03
CA ASN A 19 -8.91 -4.99 8.07
C ASN A 19 -10.08 -5.34 9.02
N ALA A 20 -11.20 -5.83 8.46
CA ALA A 20 -12.33 -6.29 9.26
C ALA A 20 -11.94 -7.43 10.21
N HIS A 21 -11.14 -8.40 9.73
CA HIS A 21 -10.64 -9.50 10.56
C HIS A 21 -9.65 -9.01 11.64
N ILE A 22 -8.75 -8.08 11.31
CA ILE A 22 -7.81 -7.45 12.26
C ILE A 22 -8.58 -6.73 13.38
N LYS A 23 -9.66 -6.03 13.03
CA LYS A 23 -10.51 -5.30 13.97
C LYS A 23 -11.26 -6.25 14.92
N ALA A 24 -11.73 -7.37 14.41
CA ALA A 24 -12.46 -8.39 15.17
C ALA A 24 -11.55 -9.23 16.08
N ALA A 25 -10.28 -9.40 15.72
CA ALA A 25 -9.33 -10.14 16.55
C ALA A 25 -9.19 -9.47 17.94
N LEU A 26 -9.14 -10.27 19.01
CA LEU A 26 -8.91 -9.76 20.37
C LEU A 26 -7.41 -9.52 20.64
N SER A 27 -6.53 -10.06 19.81
CA SER A 27 -5.08 -9.96 19.99
C SER A 27 -4.55 -8.55 19.71
N LYS A 28 -3.57 -8.12 20.53
CA LYS A 28 -2.79 -6.89 20.29
C LYS A 28 -1.75 -7.07 19.19
N GLN A 29 -1.38 -8.30 18.86
CA GLN A 29 -0.45 -8.58 17.77
C GLN A 29 -1.16 -9.38 16.68
N VAL A 30 -0.97 -8.96 15.44
CA VAL A 30 -1.47 -9.66 14.26
C VAL A 30 -0.30 -9.86 13.30
N SER A 31 0.03 -11.12 13.02
CA SER A 31 1.03 -11.47 12.03
C SER A 31 0.34 -11.88 10.73
N LEU A 32 0.61 -11.13 9.67
CA LEU A 32 0.14 -11.41 8.32
C LEU A 32 1.20 -12.25 7.61
N ASN A 33 0.83 -13.47 7.24
CA ASN A 33 1.75 -14.46 6.68
C ASN A 33 1.71 -14.43 5.15
N PHE A 34 2.84 -14.07 4.54
CA PHE A 34 3.00 -13.95 3.09
C PHE A 34 3.63 -15.19 2.43
N LYS A 35 3.75 -16.32 3.15
CA LYS A 35 4.40 -17.55 2.66
C LYS A 35 3.87 -18.02 1.30
N ASN A 36 2.57 -17.84 1.04
CA ASN A 36 1.90 -18.28 -0.18
C ASN A 36 1.52 -17.10 -1.09
N VAL A 37 2.14 -15.93 -0.90
CA VAL A 37 1.92 -14.74 -1.71
C VAL A 37 3.14 -14.55 -2.58
N GLU A 38 2.98 -14.70 -3.88
CA GLU A 38 4.06 -14.50 -4.85
C GLU A 38 4.25 -13.01 -5.13
N PHE A 39 3.14 -12.29 -5.29
CA PHE A 39 3.15 -10.89 -5.70
C PHE A 39 2.15 -10.03 -4.91
N VAL A 40 2.55 -8.77 -4.67
CA VAL A 40 1.68 -7.72 -4.11
C VAL A 40 1.74 -6.52 -5.05
N SER A 41 0.57 -6.04 -5.48
CA SER A 41 0.50 -4.84 -6.32
C SER A 41 0.86 -3.57 -5.54
N ARG A 42 1.26 -2.51 -6.24
CA ARG A 42 1.57 -1.20 -5.61
C ARG A 42 0.40 -0.66 -4.79
N SER A 43 -0.83 -0.80 -5.28
CA SER A 43 -2.05 -0.37 -4.58
C SER A 43 -2.30 -1.20 -3.32
N ALA A 44 -2.18 -2.53 -3.40
CA ALA A 44 -2.33 -3.40 -2.23
C ALA A 44 -1.25 -3.13 -1.18
N ALA A 45 0.01 -2.96 -1.59
CA ALA A 45 1.11 -2.59 -0.70
C ALA A 45 0.86 -1.24 -0.01
N HIS A 46 0.29 -0.28 -0.72
CA HIS A 46 -0.08 1.01 -0.15
C HIS A 46 -1.10 0.86 0.98
N GLU A 47 -2.13 0.03 0.78
CA GLU A 47 -3.16 -0.17 1.78
C GLU A 47 -2.71 -1.00 2.98
N LEU A 48 -1.92 -2.05 2.76
CA LEU A 48 -1.31 -2.83 3.84
C LEU A 48 -0.49 -1.93 4.78
N LEU A 49 0.30 -1.02 4.21
CA LEU A 49 1.06 -0.04 4.98
C LEU A 49 0.16 0.99 5.67
N THR A 50 -0.90 1.47 5.01
CA THR A 50 -1.89 2.35 5.64
C THR A 50 -2.52 1.69 6.86
N ILE A 51 -2.95 0.44 6.75
CA ILE A 51 -3.56 -0.29 7.88
C ILE A 51 -2.55 -0.43 9.02
N LYS A 52 -1.31 -0.85 8.74
CA LYS A 52 -0.26 -0.96 9.77
C LYS A 52 -0.02 0.36 10.49
N GLU A 53 0.01 1.47 9.74
CA GLU A 53 0.18 2.81 10.32
C GLU A 53 -1.04 3.29 11.09
N ASP A 54 -2.25 3.06 10.58
CA ASP A 54 -3.50 3.50 11.18
C ASP A 54 -3.72 2.84 12.54
N TRP A 55 -3.46 1.53 12.64
CA TRP A 55 -3.52 0.81 13.91
C TRP A 55 -2.42 1.21 14.90
N LYS A 56 -1.30 1.74 14.39
CA LYS A 56 -0.22 2.31 15.22
C LYS A 56 -0.49 3.75 15.66
N ARG A 57 -1.14 4.59 14.82
CA ARG A 57 -1.32 6.04 15.06
C ARG A 57 -2.66 6.42 15.68
N LYS A 58 -3.77 5.78 15.30
CA LYS A 58 -5.13 6.23 15.66
C LYS A 58 -5.61 5.71 17.01
N SER A 59 -4.79 4.96 17.73
CA SER A 59 -5.29 4.16 18.84
C SER A 59 -4.90 4.69 20.21
N LEU A 60 -5.69 5.62 20.73
CA LEU A 60 -5.76 5.88 22.17
C LEU A 60 -6.43 4.71 22.95
N SER A 61 -6.87 3.64 22.28
CA SER A 61 -7.67 2.56 22.89
C SER A 61 -7.38 1.13 22.43
N ARG A 62 -6.60 0.91 21.36
CA ARG A 62 -6.30 -0.43 20.78
C ARG A 62 -4.93 -0.44 20.09
N ASP A 63 -3.84 -0.47 20.86
CA ASP A 63 -2.50 -0.69 20.31
C ASP A 63 -2.42 -2.08 19.67
N LYS A 64 -2.72 -2.13 18.36
CA LYS A 64 -2.55 -3.33 17.56
C LYS A 64 -1.30 -3.19 16.71
N GLU A 65 -0.36 -4.08 16.95
CA GLU A 65 0.85 -4.21 16.17
C GLU A 65 0.63 -5.23 15.06
N ILE A 66 0.79 -4.78 13.82
CA ILE A 66 0.64 -5.62 12.62
C ILE A 66 2.02 -5.91 12.06
N ASN A 67 2.39 -7.18 11.96
CA ASN A 67 3.69 -7.63 11.45
C ASN A 67 3.50 -8.38 10.14
N PHE A 68 4.38 -8.13 9.17
CA PHE A 68 4.43 -8.92 7.93
C PHE A 68 5.52 -9.97 8.10
N ILE A 69 5.16 -11.26 7.97
CA ILE A 69 6.08 -12.38 8.14
C ILE A 69 6.13 -13.24 6.87
N ASN A 70 7.25 -13.95 6.66
CA ASN A 70 7.48 -14.80 5.49
C ASN A 70 7.27 -14.10 4.15
N THR A 71 7.68 -12.84 4.04
CA THR A 71 7.67 -12.12 2.75
C THR A 71 8.82 -12.63 1.88
N ASN A 72 8.54 -12.91 0.62
CA ASN A 72 9.58 -13.14 -0.38
C ASN A 72 10.28 -11.81 -0.75
N GLU A 73 11.35 -11.88 -1.56
CA GLU A 73 12.13 -10.71 -1.95
C GLU A 73 11.31 -9.68 -2.74
N GLU A 74 10.46 -10.13 -3.66
CA GLU A 74 9.65 -9.26 -4.51
C GLU A 74 8.61 -8.45 -3.69
N VAL A 75 7.87 -9.13 -2.81
CA VAL A 75 6.91 -8.53 -1.88
C VAL A 75 7.62 -7.56 -0.93
N SER A 76 8.78 -7.95 -0.38
CA SER A 76 9.57 -7.06 0.48
C SER A 76 10.04 -5.83 -0.28
N ALA A 77 10.50 -5.97 -1.52
CA ALA A 77 10.96 -4.86 -2.35
C ALA A 77 9.80 -3.89 -2.63
N MET A 78 8.63 -4.40 -3.01
CA MET A 78 7.45 -3.58 -3.26
C MET A 78 7.01 -2.81 -2.01
N LEU A 79 6.93 -3.48 -0.85
CA LEU A 79 6.59 -2.83 0.41
C LEU A 79 7.58 -1.72 0.78
N ARG A 80 8.89 -1.93 0.56
CA ARG A 80 9.93 -0.92 0.80
C ARG A 80 9.79 0.28 -0.14
N VAL A 81 9.61 0.04 -1.44
CA VAL A 81 9.43 1.11 -2.44
C VAL A 81 8.21 1.96 -2.10
N VAL A 82 7.10 1.33 -1.72
CA VAL A 82 5.88 2.05 -1.37
C VAL A 82 6.05 2.81 -0.05
N ALA A 83 6.72 2.22 0.95
CA ALA A 83 7.02 2.91 2.22
C ALA A 83 7.92 4.13 2.01
N ALA A 84 8.98 4.01 1.21
CA ALA A 84 9.86 5.13 0.86
C ALA A 84 9.09 6.25 0.17
N ASN A 85 8.26 5.91 -0.83
CA ASN A 85 7.41 6.88 -1.53
C ASN A 85 6.39 7.58 -0.62
N ARG A 86 5.98 6.97 0.50
CA ARG A 86 5.08 7.57 1.49
C ARG A 86 5.81 8.52 2.46
N ALA A 87 7.05 8.20 2.79
CA ALA A 87 7.86 8.99 3.73
C ALA A 87 8.32 10.33 3.12
N VAL A 88 8.44 10.39 1.79
CA VAL A 88 8.80 11.63 1.09
C VAL A 88 7.64 12.63 1.17
N PRO A 89 7.87 13.87 1.65
CA PRO A 89 6.85 14.91 1.68
C PRO A 89 6.39 15.22 0.25
N LYS A 90 5.09 15.05 -0.02
CA LYS A 90 4.51 15.36 -1.33
C LYS A 90 4.45 16.88 -1.49
N THR A 91 5.42 17.46 -2.18
CA THR A 91 5.27 18.79 -2.76
C THR A 91 4.15 18.71 -3.79
N LYS A 92 3.07 19.49 -3.59
CA LYS A 92 2.07 19.65 -4.65
C LYS A 92 2.79 20.32 -5.82
N PRO A 93 2.82 19.73 -7.04
CA PRO A 93 3.29 20.48 -8.19
C PRO A 93 2.38 21.70 -8.31
N ILE A 94 2.98 22.89 -8.23
CA ILE A 94 2.27 24.13 -8.52
C ILE A 94 2.05 24.09 -10.02
N PHE A 95 0.81 23.80 -10.44
CA PHE A 95 0.45 23.86 -11.85
C PHE A 95 0.50 25.32 -12.29
N GLN A 96 1.60 25.70 -12.96
CA GLN A 96 1.71 27.00 -13.62
C GLN A 96 1.14 26.83 -15.02
N ALA A 97 -0.13 27.21 -15.19
CA ALA A 97 -0.84 27.16 -16.49
C ALA A 97 -0.20 28.07 -17.57
N GLU A 98 0.72 28.93 -17.16
CA GLU A 98 1.17 30.11 -17.93
C GLU A 98 2.16 29.81 -19.07
N HIS A 99 2.45 28.53 -19.38
CA HIS A 99 3.43 28.18 -20.42
C HIS A 99 2.94 27.19 -21.49
N VAL A 100 1.64 26.91 -21.57
CA VAL A 100 1.09 26.17 -22.73
C VAL A 100 0.48 27.18 -23.71
N ASP A 101 1.34 27.99 -24.34
CA ASP A 101 0.96 28.64 -25.59
C ASP A 101 0.89 27.56 -26.67
N VAL A 102 -0.22 27.44 -27.39
CA VAL A 102 -0.34 26.45 -28.49
C VAL A 102 0.77 26.65 -29.52
N ARG A 103 1.35 27.84 -29.59
CA ARG A 103 2.51 28.17 -30.44
C ARG A 103 3.79 27.41 -30.06
N THR A 104 4.02 27.04 -28.80
CA THR A 104 5.19 26.23 -28.42
C THR A 104 5.06 24.78 -28.87
N LEU A 105 3.85 24.26 -29.05
CA LEU A 105 3.60 22.91 -29.56
C LEU A 105 3.80 22.79 -31.09
N LEU A 106 3.74 23.91 -31.80
CA LEU A 106 3.82 23.96 -33.27
C LEU A 106 5.25 24.18 -33.80
N LYS A 107 6.24 24.42 -32.93
CA LYS A 107 7.63 24.69 -33.36
C LYS A 107 8.43 23.47 -33.81
N ASP A 108 7.95 22.26 -33.53
CA ASP A 108 8.62 21.00 -33.93
C ASP A 108 8.03 20.40 -35.23
N LEU A 109 7.25 21.17 -35.99
CA LEU A 109 6.60 20.74 -37.24
C LEU A 109 6.91 21.60 -38.48
N ALA A 110 8.02 22.36 -38.46
CA ALA A 110 8.51 23.09 -39.63
C ALA A 110 10.00 22.86 -39.87
#